data_AF-A0A2N3IH84-F1
#
_entry.id   AF-A0A2N3IH84-F1
#
_cell.length_a   1.000
_cell.length_b   1.000
_cell.length_c   1.000
_cell.angle_alpha   90.00
_cell.angle_beta   90.00
_cell.angle_gamma   90.00
#
_symmetry.space_group_name_H-M   'P 1'
#
loop_
_entity.id
_entity.type
_entity.pdbx_description
1 polymer ?
#
loop_
_entity_poly.entity_id
_entity_poly.type
_entity_poly.pdbx_seq_one_letter_code
_entity_poly.pdbx_strand_id
1 'polypeptide(L)'
;MKLKFSLSFFLLSIILFPFLAKGQNALFSQYYEPTPLLQNPAWAAARQEIWASLNFRRQQIGIGQGISTSAFQFVFPLVDASNYQAGGFGLLALNERAGKGGLLQTNAILANLAYRVNFTEYDHLAFSLQGGYFFRRLNANLLTTESQYTINGFDASLPLNEPLSDFRSDFPAVNAGLLWYGEDDEKLLYYVGVAGYTLNRPNTTWFAEVSRIPLLWNITGEFFLAEKDNWTFHSTARYMEQSSRRNLSLGALARYNAKERNEQKYRLGAGLWYNTNKALVASLDFWQKNYQFSFSYDFALGNRNIAGQTLSAFEISLLWRNPFERNQKSKTKKQKIEKKDTGKPPISQIDKPNPTEKPQDTLNKDSQIRLDTAQKMTKQAGEANRVEQKGGLKVIIREPIEISAKKSKSRLSPLEKQMFKPVFPDKDGFLEIDKAKIYQIAQILEKNEDFKIKIVIFANREYSETEFLKIQADDLKEKLILQGIAPERIIRQNIVRKNEKNRLEWVILQK
;
A
#
# COMPACT_ATOMS: atom_id res chain seq x y z
N MET A 1 23.80 -16.12 -38.89
CA MET A 1 24.67 -16.39 -37.72
C MET A 1 23.76 -16.62 -36.51
N LYS A 2 23.55 -17.87 -36.10
CA LYS A 2 22.59 -18.22 -35.03
C LYS A 2 23.26 -18.00 -33.67
N LEU A 3 22.90 -16.91 -32.97
CA LEU A 3 23.34 -16.69 -31.59
C LEU A 3 22.62 -17.68 -30.67
N LYS A 4 23.32 -18.75 -30.27
CA LYS A 4 22.89 -19.62 -29.17
C LYS A 4 23.22 -18.90 -27.86
N PHE A 5 22.29 -18.13 -27.32
CA PHE A 5 22.39 -17.64 -25.94
C PHE A 5 22.21 -18.83 -25.00
N SER A 6 23.28 -19.22 -24.28
CA SER A 6 23.23 -20.36 -23.37
C SER A 6 22.42 -19.99 -22.13
N LEU A 7 21.44 -20.84 -21.81
CA LEU A 7 20.56 -20.76 -20.64
C LEU A 7 21.34 -20.62 -19.31
N SER A 8 22.59 -21.07 -19.28
CA SER A 8 23.50 -20.98 -18.13
C SER A 8 23.89 -19.56 -17.77
N PHE A 9 23.97 -18.61 -18.72
CA PHE A 9 24.36 -17.23 -18.40
C PHE A 9 23.22 -16.45 -17.74
N PHE A 10 21.96 -16.80 -18.06
CA PHE A 10 20.77 -16.22 -17.44
C PHE A 10 20.50 -16.80 -16.04
N LEU A 11 20.80 -18.09 -15.82
CA LEU A 11 20.75 -18.70 -14.48
C LEU A 11 21.82 -18.14 -13.54
N LEU A 12 23.00 -17.79 -14.05
CA LEU A 12 24.10 -17.28 -13.23
C LEU A 12 23.91 -15.81 -12.83
N SER A 13 23.17 -15.01 -13.63
CA SER A 13 22.83 -13.62 -13.26
C SER A 13 21.74 -13.50 -12.18
N ILE A 14 20.94 -14.55 -11.94
CA ILE A 14 19.86 -14.54 -10.94
C ILE A 14 20.40 -14.76 -9.51
N ILE A 15 21.65 -15.22 -9.35
CA ILE A 15 22.19 -15.67 -8.05
C ILE A 15 22.92 -14.56 -7.26
N LEU A 16 23.14 -13.37 -7.83
CA LEU A 16 24.00 -12.33 -7.22
C LEU A 16 23.27 -11.05 -6.73
N PHE A 17 21.97 -11.10 -6.45
CA PHE A 17 21.30 -9.99 -5.76
C PHE A 17 21.37 -10.15 -4.22
N PRO A 18 22.02 -9.22 -3.48
CA PRO A 18 22.01 -9.28 -2.02
C PRO A 18 20.60 -8.96 -1.48
N PHE A 19 19.99 -9.95 -0.84
CA PHE A 19 18.68 -9.86 -0.18
C PHE A 19 18.79 -9.18 1.19
N LEU A 20 18.57 -7.87 1.21
CA LEU A 20 18.17 -7.15 2.41
C LEU A 20 16.72 -6.70 2.22
N ALA A 21 15.78 -7.56 2.63
CA ALA A 21 14.36 -7.24 2.62
C ALA A 21 13.75 -7.43 4.02
N LYS A 22 13.30 -6.32 4.62
CA LYS A 22 12.44 -6.30 5.81
C LYS A 22 11.20 -5.48 5.48
N GLY A 23 10.07 -6.16 5.32
CA GLY A 23 8.73 -5.56 5.26
C GLY A 23 7.73 -6.35 4.42
N GLN A 24 6.50 -6.47 4.91
CA GLN A 24 5.38 -7.03 4.15
C GLN A 24 4.68 -5.91 3.37
N ASN A 25 4.19 -6.22 2.17
CA ASN A 25 3.45 -5.29 1.32
C ASN A 25 1.94 -5.54 1.42
N ALA A 26 1.14 -4.49 1.27
CA ALA A 26 -0.31 -4.53 1.44
C ALA A 26 -1.09 -5.06 0.21
N LEU A 27 -0.42 -5.36 -0.91
CA LEU A 27 -1.07 -5.91 -2.09
C LEU A 27 -1.30 -7.43 -1.96
N PHE A 28 -2.38 -7.90 -2.57
CA PHE A 28 -2.76 -9.31 -2.62
C PHE A 28 -1.66 -10.19 -3.22
N SER A 29 -1.50 -11.40 -2.71
CA SER A 29 -0.61 -12.43 -3.24
C SER A 29 -1.12 -13.04 -4.54
N GLN A 30 -2.44 -13.03 -4.79
CA GLN A 30 -3.05 -13.39 -6.06
C GLN A 30 -2.86 -12.32 -7.14
N TYR A 31 -1.61 -12.01 -7.51
CA TYR A 31 -1.28 -10.94 -8.47
C TYR A 31 -1.56 -11.24 -9.94
N TYR A 32 -2.34 -12.27 -10.21
CA TYR A 32 -2.76 -12.69 -11.55
C TYR A 32 -4.22 -12.29 -11.77
N GLU A 33 -4.93 -13.07 -12.59
CA GLU A 33 -6.30 -12.86 -13.05
C GLU A 33 -7.36 -12.39 -12.02
N PRO A 34 -7.40 -12.81 -10.74
CA PRO A 34 -8.49 -12.43 -9.84
C PRO A 34 -8.41 -10.98 -9.30
N THR A 35 -7.23 -10.36 -9.26
CA THR A 35 -7.02 -9.01 -8.67
C THR A 35 -6.51 -7.93 -9.64
N PRO A 36 -7.00 -7.83 -10.89
CA PRO A 36 -6.28 -7.14 -11.96
C PRO A 36 -6.12 -5.63 -11.71
N LEU A 37 -7.16 -4.89 -11.29
CA LEU A 37 -7.05 -3.44 -11.02
C LEU A 37 -6.23 -3.11 -9.77
N LEU A 38 -6.12 -4.04 -8.82
CA LEU A 38 -5.24 -3.90 -7.66
C LEU A 38 -3.76 -4.04 -8.03
N GLN A 39 -3.46 -4.78 -9.12
CA GLN A 39 -2.09 -4.94 -9.60
C GLN A 39 -1.71 -3.83 -10.57
N ASN A 40 -2.57 -3.52 -11.54
CA ASN A 40 -2.33 -2.49 -12.53
C ASN A 40 -3.66 -1.92 -13.08
N PRO A 41 -3.93 -0.60 -12.95
CA PRO A 41 -5.16 0.00 -13.48
C PRO A 41 -5.33 -0.13 -15.00
N ALA A 42 -4.27 -0.42 -15.76
CA ALA A 42 -4.32 -0.58 -17.21
C ALA A 42 -5.11 -1.83 -17.64
N TRP A 43 -5.31 -2.79 -16.73
CA TRP A 43 -6.14 -3.97 -16.99
C TRP A 43 -7.59 -3.62 -17.38
N ALA A 44 -8.09 -2.43 -17.04
CA ALA A 44 -9.43 -2.01 -17.47
C ALA A 44 -9.63 -2.00 -18.99
N ALA A 45 -8.57 -1.80 -19.78
CA ALA A 45 -8.65 -1.77 -21.23
C ALA A 45 -8.23 -3.10 -21.90
N ALA A 46 -7.81 -4.11 -21.13
CA ALA A 46 -7.19 -5.31 -21.70
C ALA A 46 -8.20 -6.24 -22.40
N ARG A 47 -9.36 -6.47 -21.80
CA ARG A 47 -10.37 -7.42 -22.33
C ARG A 47 -11.67 -6.71 -22.64
N GLN A 48 -12.34 -7.15 -23.71
CA GLN A 48 -13.68 -6.67 -24.09
C GLN A 48 -14.78 -7.37 -23.27
N GLU A 49 -14.65 -7.32 -21.95
CA GLU A 49 -15.54 -8.00 -21.01
C GLU A 49 -16.02 -6.99 -19.95
N ILE A 50 -17.29 -7.06 -19.57
CA ILE A 50 -17.73 -6.49 -18.30
C ILE A 50 -17.36 -7.49 -17.22
N TRP A 51 -16.64 -7.05 -16.20
CA TRP A 51 -16.28 -7.93 -15.11
C TRP A 51 -16.31 -7.22 -13.76
N ALA A 52 -16.57 -8.00 -12.71
CA ALA A 52 -16.57 -7.58 -11.33
C ALA A 52 -15.81 -8.60 -10.48
N SER A 53 -15.08 -8.15 -9.47
CA SER A 53 -14.34 -9.04 -8.57
C SER A 53 -14.48 -8.59 -7.12
N LEU A 54 -14.73 -9.54 -6.24
CA LEU A 54 -14.70 -9.41 -4.79
C LEU A 54 -13.48 -10.16 -4.26
N ASN A 55 -12.68 -9.49 -3.44
CA ASN A 55 -11.40 -10.02 -2.98
C ASN A 55 -11.30 -9.77 -1.48
N PHE A 56 -10.87 -10.77 -0.73
CA PHE A 56 -10.67 -10.68 0.70
C PHE A 56 -9.32 -11.30 1.06
N ARG A 57 -8.46 -10.54 1.72
CA ARG A 57 -7.19 -11.00 2.29
C ARG A 57 -7.24 -10.81 3.79
N ARG A 58 -6.81 -11.81 4.55
CA ARG A 58 -6.54 -11.67 5.98
C ARG A 58 -5.14 -12.14 6.29
N GLN A 59 -4.34 -11.24 6.85
CA GLN A 59 -2.95 -11.44 7.20
C GLN A 59 -2.76 -11.33 8.71
N GLN A 60 -2.03 -12.29 9.28
CA GLN A 60 -1.65 -12.27 10.68
C GLN A 60 -0.32 -11.54 10.85
N ILE A 61 -0.27 -10.57 11.77
CA ILE A 61 0.95 -9.80 12.06
C ILE A 61 1.44 -9.96 13.51
N GLY A 62 0.57 -10.40 14.43
CA GLY A 62 0.86 -10.49 15.86
C GLY A 62 -0.21 -11.27 16.64
N ILE A 63 0.04 -11.56 17.92
CA ILE A 63 -1.02 -12.11 18.79
C ILE A 63 -2.18 -11.10 18.86
N GLY A 64 -3.37 -11.52 18.43
CA GLY A 64 -4.56 -10.68 18.42
C GLY A 64 -4.49 -9.48 17.46
N GLN A 65 -3.49 -9.45 16.56
CA GLN A 65 -3.29 -8.39 15.59
C GLN A 65 -3.22 -8.96 14.18
N GLY A 66 -4.07 -8.41 13.31
CA GLY A 66 -4.12 -8.78 11.91
C GLY A 66 -4.44 -7.57 11.04
N ILE A 67 -4.27 -7.77 9.74
CA ILE A 67 -4.74 -6.86 8.71
C ILE A 67 -5.77 -7.63 7.89
N SER A 68 -6.97 -7.09 7.74
CA SER A 68 -7.97 -7.61 6.82
C SER A 68 -8.26 -6.57 5.75
N THR A 69 -8.17 -6.98 4.49
CA THR A 69 -8.38 -6.12 3.33
C THR A 69 -9.45 -6.74 2.44
N SER A 70 -10.53 -5.99 2.22
CA SER A 70 -11.59 -6.32 1.28
C SER A 70 -11.51 -5.36 0.10
N ALA A 71 -11.69 -5.86 -1.12
CA ALA A 71 -11.72 -5.05 -2.31
C ALA A 71 -12.84 -5.47 -3.26
N PHE A 72 -13.56 -4.49 -3.79
CA PHE A 72 -14.49 -4.64 -4.89
C PHE A 72 -13.91 -3.94 -6.12
N GLN A 73 -13.88 -4.65 -7.24
CA GLN A 73 -13.42 -4.15 -8.53
C GLN A 73 -14.55 -4.29 -9.54
N PHE A 74 -14.69 -3.32 -10.43
CA PHE A 74 -15.63 -3.37 -11.54
C PHE A 74 -15.00 -2.72 -12.76
N VAL A 75 -15.16 -3.32 -13.93
CA VAL A 75 -14.72 -2.76 -15.20
C VAL A 75 -15.84 -2.80 -16.22
N PHE A 76 -15.93 -1.70 -16.96
CA PHE A 76 -16.76 -1.58 -18.13
C PHE A 76 -15.89 -1.31 -19.37
N PRO A 77 -15.94 -2.16 -20.40
CA PRO A 77 -15.18 -1.99 -21.63
C PRO A 77 -15.71 -0.81 -22.45
N LEU A 78 -14.80 -0.01 -23.01
CA LEU A 78 -15.14 1.06 -23.94
C LEU A 78 -14.76 0.61 -25.35
N VAL A 79 -15.78 0.39 -26.18
CA VAL A 79 -15.61 -0.04 -27.58
C VAL A 79 -15.79 1.12 -28.55
N ASP A 80 -15.06 1.07 -29.66
CA ASP A 80 -15.12 2.06 -30.73
C ASP A 80 -16.38 1.92 -31.61
N ALA A 81 -16.39 2.62 -32.76
CA ALA A 81 -17.50 2.53 -33.71
C ALA A 81 -17.62 1.16 -34.39
N SER A 82 -16.51 0.45 -34.52
CA SER A 82 -16.37 -0.87 -35.13
C SER A 82 -16.58 -2.02 -34.13
N ASN A 83 -16.97 -1.70 -32.89
CA ASN A 83 -17.19 -2.65 -31.80
C ASN A 83 -15.90 -3.37 -31.34
N TYR A 84 -14.74 -2.76 -31.57
CA TYR A 84 -13.47 -3.20 -31.00
C TYR A 84 -13.18 -2.41 -29.73
N GLN A 85 -12.65 -3.10 -28.72
CA GLN A 85 -12.20 -2.49 -27.48
C GLN A 85 -11.12 -1.43 -27.74
N ALA A 86 -11.39 -0.19 -27.31
CA ALA A 86 -10.50 0.96 -27.44
C ALA A 86 -10.00 1.45 -26.08
N GLY A 87 -10.68 1.09 -25.00
CA GLY A 87 -10.31 1.47 -23.65
C GLY A 87 -11.22 0.83 -22.62
N GLY A 88 -11.17 1.30 -21.39
CA GLY A 88 -12.07 0.81 -20.35
C GLY A 88 -12.16 1.76 -19.17
N PHE A 89 -13.30 1.72 -18.51
CA PHE A 89 -13.53 2.40 -17.25
C PHE A 89 -13.46 1.38 -16.12
N GLY A 90 -12.71 1.69 -15.07
CA GLY A 90 -12.59 0.86 -13.88
C GLY A 90 -13.01 1.59 -12.62
N LEU A 91 -13.58 0.84 -11.69
CA LEU A 91 -13.88 1.24 -10.32
C LEU A 91 -13.24 0.26 -9.35
N LEU A 92 -12.64 0.79 -8.30
CA LEU A 92 -12.05 0.03 -7.21
C LEU A 92 -12.49 0.65 -5.87
N ALA A 93 -13.16 -0.14 -5.05
CA ALA A 93 -13.45 0.19 -3.67
C ALA A 93 -12.63 -0.72 -2.76
N LEU A 94 -12.02 -0.16 -1.73
CA LEU A 94 -11.15 -0.87 -0.80
C LEU A 94 -11.56 -0.57 0.63
N ASN A 95 -11.56 -1.60 1.49
CA ASN A 95 -11.68 -1.49 2.93
C ASN A 95 -10.53 -2.27 3.57
N GLU A 96 -9.70 -1.59 4.34
CA GLU A 96 -8.63 -2.19 5.12
C GLU A 96 -8.87 -1.91 6.60
N ARG A 97 -8.69 -2.94 7.42
CA ARG A 97 -8.70 -2.84 8.89
C ARG A 97 -7.40 -3.42 9.41
N ALA A 98 -6.64 -2.60 10.12
CA ALA A 98 -5.35 -2.97 10.68
C ALA A 98 -5.34 -2.80 12.21
N GLY A 99 -4.59 -3.67 12.88
CA GLY A 99 -4.46 -3.67 14.34
C GLY A 99 -5.61 -4.39 15.05
N LYS A 100 -5.50 -4.48 16.38
CA LYS A 100 -6.48 -5.19 17.22
C LYS A 100 -7.88 -4.57 17.05
N GLY A 101 -8.87 -5.39 16.72
CA GLY A 101 -10.26 -4.94 16.52
C GLY A 101 -10.49 -3.99 15.33
N GLY A 102 -9.48 -3.80 14.46
CA GLY A 102 -9.55 -2.78 13.39
C GLY A 102 -9.37 -1.37 13.92
N LEU A 103 -8.42 -1.18 14.84
CA LEU A 103 -8.00 0.12 15.38
C LEU A 103 -7.79 1.16 14.28
N LEU A 104 -7.11 0.78 13.21
CA LEU A 104 -6.96 1.63 12.03
C LEU A 104 -7.87 1.11 10.91
N GLN A 105 -8.67 2.01 10.35
CA GLN A 105 -9.56 1.73 9.22
C GLN A 105 -9.21 2.64 8.06
N THR A 106 -9.02 2.05 6.88
CA THR A 106 -8.77 2.79 5.65
C THR A 106 -9.80 2.36 4.62
N ASN A 107 -10.61 3.28 4.14
CA ASN A 107 -11.50 3.07 3.01
C ASN A 107 -10.95 3.80 1.79
N ALA A 108 -11.15 3.29 0.60
CA ALA A 108 -10.81 4.01 -0.62
C ALA A 108 -11.86 3.80 -1.70
N ILE A 109 -12.08 4.83 -2.52
CA ILE A 109 -12.84 4.76 -3.76
C ILE A 109 -11.95 5.35 -4.85
N LEU A 110 -11.66 4.55 -5.86
CA LEU A 110 -10.78 4.85 -6.97
C LEU A 110 -11.53 4.59 -8.27
N ALA A 111 -11.34 5.47 -9.24
CA ALA A 111 -11.81 5.30 -10.60
C ALA A 111 -10.63 5.42 -11.56
N ASN A 112 -10.60 4.59 -12.60
CA ASN A 112 -9.58 4.67 -13.63
C ASN A 112 -10.17 4.69 -15.02
N LEU A 113 -9.47 5.39 -15.90
CA LEU A 113 -9.69 5.34 -17.33
C LEU A 113 -8.44 4.75 -17.97
N ALA A 114 -8.64 3.74 -18.80
CA ALA A 114 -7.59 3.08 -19.55
C ALA A 114 -7.86 3.21 -21.04
N TYR A 115 -6.80 3.32 -21.83
CA TYR A 115 -6.85 3.36 -23.29
C TYR A 115 -5.92 2.30 -23.84
N ARG A 116 -6.35 1.64 -24.92
CA ARG A 116 -5.63 0.56 -25.58
C ARG A 116 -5.20 0.98 -26.98
N VAL A 117 -3.92 0.75 -27.27
CA VAL A 117 -3.33 0.85 -28.60
C VAL A 117 -3.02 -0.56 -29.08
N ASN A 118 -3.51 -0.92 -30.26
CA ASN A 118 -3.18 -2.19 -30.90
C ASN A 118 -2.00 -1.95 -31.84
N PHE A 119 -0.89 -2.67 -31.65
CA PHE A 119 0.25 -2.63 -32.56
C PHE A 119 0.10 -3.64 -33.69
N THR A 120 -0.37 -4.83 -33.33
CA THR A 120 -0.67 -5.94 -34.25
C THR A 120 -2.05 -6.50 -33.89
N GLU A 121 -2.46 -7.58 -34.56
CA GLU A 121 -3.68 -8.32 -34.18
C GLU A 121 -3.54 -9.00 -32.82
N TYR A 122 -2.32 -9.34 -32.41
CA TYR A 122 -2.02 -10.08 -31.19
C TYR A 122 -1.45 -9.20 -30.07
N ASP A 123 -0.74 -8.12 -30.41
CA ASP A 123 0.02 -7.31 -29.46
C ASP A 123 -0.67 -5.99 -29.16
N HIS A 124 -0.87 -5.74 -27.86
CA HIS A 124 -1.62 -4.62 -27.36
C HIS A 124 -0.88 -3.90 -26.24
N LEU A 125 -0.98 -2.58 -26.23
CA LEU A 125 -0.47 -1.72 -25.16
C LEU A 125 -1.60 -0.91 -24.57
N ALA A 126 -1.87 -1.12 -23.29
CA ALA A 126 -2.82 -0.34 -22.53
C ALA A 126 -2.09 0.59 -21.57
N PHE A 127 -2.55 1.83 -21.48
CA PHE A 127 -2.12 2.77 -20.43
C PHE A 127 -3.34 3.30 -19.68
N SER A 128 -3.14 3.72 -18.45
CA SER A 128 -4.23 4.19 -17.60
C SER A 128 -3.80 5.24 -16.59
N LEU A 129 -4.78 6.05 -16.22
CA LEU A 129 -4.72 6.93 -15.05
C LEU A 129 -5.84 6.54 -14.10
N GLN A 130 -5.52 6.47 -12.81
CA GLN A 130 -6.47 6.19 -11.74
C GLN A 130 -6.40 7.32 -10.73
N GLY A 131 -7.56 7.84 -10.36
CA GLY A 131 -7.70 8.87 -9.34
C GLY A 131 -8.72 8.43 -8.29
N GLY A 132 -8.57 8.90 -7.07
CA GLY A 132 -9.55 8.64 -6.04
C GLY A 132 -9.19 9.22 -4.70
N TYR A 133 -9.91 8.77 -3.68
CA TYR A 133 -9.82 9.33 -2.35
C TYR A 133 -9.77 8.21 -1.31
N PHE A 134 -8.87 8.38 -0.34
CA PHE A 134 -8.72 7.50 0.80
C PHE A 134 -9.28 8.20 2.03
N PHE A 135 -10.01 7.46 2.83
CA PHE A 135 -10.58 7.87 4.10
C PHE A 135 -9.95 7.02 5.21
N ARG A 136 -9.01 7.60 5.95
CA ARG A 136 -8.28 6.89 7.01
C ARG A 136 -8.73 7.38 8.36
N ARG A 137 -9.15 6.47 9.23
CA ARG A 137 -9.65 6.78 10.57
C ARG A 137 -9.03 5.85 11.60
N LEU A 138 -8.64 6.40 12.75
CA LEU A 138 -8.27 5.61 13.92
C LEU A 138 -9.46 5.59 14.88
N ASN A 139 -9.86 4.40 15.31
CA ASN A 139 -10.97 4.21 16.23
C ASN A 139 -10.51 4.43 17.67
N ALA A 140 -10.80 5.62 18.22
CA ALA A 140 -10.43 5.99 19.58
C ALA A 140 -10.99 5.04 20.66
N ASN A 141 -12.13 4.37 20.42
CA ASN A 141 -12.72 3.43 21.37
C ASN A 141 -11.87 2.15 21.56
N LEU A 142 -10.96 1.88 20.62
CA LEU A 142 -10.03 0.76 20.68
C LEU A 142 -8.62 1.19 21.11
N LEU A 143 -8.43 2.50 21.34
CA LEU A 143 -7.19 3.07 21.79
C LEU A 143 -7.12 2.98 23.32
N THR A 144 -5.95 2.65 23.83
CA THR A 144 -5.62 2.77 25.25
C THR A 144 -4.41 3.68 25.36
N THR A 145 -4.48 4.68 26.22
CA THR A 145 -3.39 5.65 26.43
C THR A 145 -2.82 5.51 27.83
N GLU A 146 -1.69 6.19 28.06
CA GLU A 146 -1.01 6.18 29.36
C GLU A 146 -1.91 6.64 30.51
N SER A 147 -2.81 7.60 30.28
CA SER A 147 -3.71 8.13 31.31
C SER A 147 -4.67 7.09 31.91
N GLN A 148 -4.82 5.94 31.25
CA GLN A 148 -5.64 4.81 31.70
C GLN A 148 -4.85 3.77 32.49
N TYR A 149 -3.51 3.90 32.59
CA TYR A 149 -2.67 3.02 33.40
C TYR A 149 -2.29 3.72 34.70
N THR A 150 -2.89 3.28 35.80
CA THR A 150 -2.63 3.81 37.15
C THR A 150 -1.67 2.91 37.93
N ILE A 151 -1.29 3.33 39.14
CA ILE A 151 -0.53 2.49 40.07
C ILE A 151 -1.26 1.18 40.45
N ASN A 152 -2.59 1.16 40.32
CA ASN A 152 -3.42 -0.01 40.59
C ASN A 152 -3.70 -0.86 39.33
N GLY A 153 -3.06 -0.53 38.21
CA GLY A 153 -3.24 -1.21 36.93
C GLY A 153 -4.10 -0.42 35.94
N PHE A 154 -4.58 -1.13 34.91
CA PHE A 154 -5.38 -0.56 33.83
C PHE A 154 -6.81 -0.26 34.29
N ASP A 155 -7.24 0.98 34.09
CA ASP A 155 -8.59 1.47 34.36
C ASP A 155 -9.21 2.08 33.09
N ALA A 156 -10.12 1.33 32.48
CA ALA A 156 -10.82 1.73 31.26
C ALA A 156 -11.82 2.89 31.46
N SER A 157 -12.14 3.25 32.70
CA SER A 157 -13.07 4.35 33.01
C SER A 157 -12.40 5.73 32.93
N LEU A 158 -11.07 5.78 32.94
CA LEU A 158 -10.31 7.02 32.83
C LEU A 158 -10.30 7.54 31.39
N PRO A 159 -10.37 8.88 31.19
CA PRO A 159 -10.30 9.48 29.87
C PRO A 159 -8.93 9.26 29.23
N LEU A 160 -8.86 9.24 27.90
CA LEU A 160 -7.62 9.05 27.16
C LEU A 160 -6.64 10.24 27.28
N ASN A 161 -7.12 11.43 27.69
CA ASN A 161 -6.36 12.67 27.86
C ASN A 161 -5.45 13.10 26.68
N GLU A 162 -5.68 12.52 25.50
CA GLU A 162 -5.07 12.94 24.24
C GLU A 162 -5.97 13.96 23.52
N PRO A 163 -5.43 14.83 22.65
CA PRO A 163 -6.24 15.66 21.77
C PRO A 163 -6.90 14.77 20.70
N LEU A 164 -8.04 14.17 21.06
CA LEU A 164 -8.77 13.18 20.26
C LEU A 164 -9.57 13.80 19.08
N SER A 165 -9.35 15.06 18.69
CA SER A 165 -10.11 15.69 17.61
C SER A 165 -9.84 14.95 16.30
N ASP A 166 -10.79 14.07 15.97
CA ASP A 166 -10.89 13.12 14.87
C ASP A 166 -9.54 12.69 14.29
N PHE A 167 -9.00 11.56 14.74
CA PHE A 167 -7.86 10.86 14.11
C PHE A 167 -8.18 10.42 12.66
N ARG A 168 -8.41 11.39 11.80
CA ARG A 168 -8.87 11.30 10.44
C ARG A 168 -7.80 11.90 9.56
N SER A 169 -7.36 11.12 8.59
CA SER A 169 -6.37 11.53 7.60
C SER A 169 -6.92 11.12 6.24
N ASP A 170 -7.72 11.98 5.64
CA ASP A 170 -8.23 11.72 4.31
C ASP A 170 -7.35 12.37 3.26
N PHE A 171 -7.15 11.70 2.13
CA PHE A 171 -6.24 12.19 1.11
C PHE A 171 -6.59 11.71 -0.29
N PRO A 172 -6.32 12.54 -1.31
CA PRO A 172 -6.44 12.12 -2.70
C PRO A 172 -5.25 11.26 -3.11
N ALA A 173 -5.47 10.31 -4.01
CA ALA A 173 -4.42 9.49 -4.61
C ALA A 173 -4.51 9.52 -6.13
N VAL A 174 -3.34 9.61 -6.77
CA VAL A 174 -3.17 9.49 -8.22
C VAL A 174 -2.26 8.30 -8.50
N ASN A 175 -2.73 7.38 -9.33
CA ASN A 175 -1.99 6.19 -9.77
C ASN A 175 -1.96 6.15 -11.29
N ALA A 176 -1.00 5.44 -11.86
CA ALA A 176 -0.92 5.19 -13.28
C ALA A 176 -0.44 3.77 -13.56
N GLY A 177 -0.78 3.26 -14.74
CA GLY A 177 -0.43 1.91 -15.15
C GLY A 177 -0.16 1.82 -16.64
N LEU A 178 0.81 0.98 -17.01
CA LEU A 178 1.13 0.57 -18.36
C LEU A 178 1.09 -0.96 -18.41
N LEU A 179 0.48 -1.53 -19.44
CA LEU A 179 0.34 -2.97 -19.63
C LEU A 179 0.59 -3.29 -21.09
N TRP A 180 1.65 -4.05 -21.36
CA TRP A 180 1.91 -4.63 -22.67
C TRP A 180 1.55 -6.12 -22.61
N TYR A 181 0.73 -6.60 -23.53
CA TYR A 181 0.28 -7.98 -23.53
C TYR A 181 0.04 -8.50 -24.94
N GLY A 182 0.20 -9.81 -25.10
CA GLY A 182 -0.09 -10.55 -26.31
C GLY A 182 -1.22 -11.55 -26.08
N GLU A 183 -2.23 -11.57 -26.95
CA GLU A 183 -3.32 -12.55 -26.91
C GLU A 183 -3.57 -13.15 -28.30
N ASP A 184 -3.97 -14.43 -28.34
CA ASP A 184 -4.34 -15.15 -29.56
C ASP A 184 -5.64 -15.92 -29.28
N ASP A 185 -6.70 -15.65 -30.04
CA ASP A 185 -8.04 -16.24 -29.85
C ASP A 185 -8.50 -16.22 -28.37
N GLU A 186 -8.49 -15.02 -27.77
CA GLU A 186 -8.81 -14.75 -26.35
C GLU A 186 -7.89 -15.43 -25.31
N LYS A 187 -6.86 -16.16 -25.75
CA LYS A 187 -5.84 -16.77 -24.90
C LYS A 187 -4.67 -15.82 -24.70
N LEU A 188 -4.48 -15.41 -23.46
CA LEU A 188 -3.32 -14.59 -23.05
C LEU A 188 -2.01 -15.40 -23.20
N LEU A 189 -1.15 -14.96 -24.11
CA LEU A 189 0.16 -15.55 -24.36
C LEU A 189 1.21 -14.98 -23.40
N TYR A 190 1.21 -13.67 -23.19
CA TYR A 190 2.09 -13.03 -22.24
C TYR A 190 1.54 -11.68 -21.80
N TYR A 191 2.00 -11.18 -20.65
CA TYR A 191 1.89 -9.77 -20.32
C TYR A 191 3.06 -9.30 -19.47
N VAL A 192 3.35 -8.01 -19.58
CA VAL A 192 4.23 -7.25 -18.69
C VAL A 192 3.54 -5.95 -18.33
N GLY A 193 3.33 -5.74 -17.03
CA GLY A 193 2.67 -4.56 -16.48
C GLY A 193 3.60 -3.79 -15.54
N VAL A 194 3.53 -2.46 -15.59
CA VAL A 194 4.17 -1.55 -14.64
C VAL A 194 3.12 -0.58 -14.12
N ALA A 195 2.99 -0.47 -12.81
CA ALA A 195 2.07 0.44 -12.15
C ALA A 195 2.78 1.23 -11.05
N GLY A 196 2.43 2.52 -10.94
CA GLY A 196 2.86 3.41 -9.88
C GLY A 196 1.65 3.87 -9.07
N TYR A 197 1.67 3.63 -7.76
CA TYR A 197 0.60 4.00 -6.83
C TYR A 197 1.02 5.16 -5.92
N THR A 198 0.10 6.07 -5.64
CA THR A 198 0.33 7.30 -4.87
C THR A 198 1.43 8.17 -5.48
N LEU A 199 1.39 8.36 -6.80
CA LEU A 199 2.30 9.22 -7.58
C LEU A 199 2.38 10.64 -7.01
N ASN A 200 1.25 11.14 -6.49
CA ASN A 200 1.14 12.45 -5.86
C ASN A 200 1.67 12.49 -4.41
N ARG A 201 2.11 11.36 -3.83
CA ARG A 201 2.68 11.22 -2.48
C ARG A 201 1.92 12.04 -1.42
N PRO A 202 0.63 11.75 -1.22
CA PRO A 202 -0.23 12.57 -0.38
C PRO A 202 0.27 12.63 1.06
N ASN A 203 0.01 13.77 1.72
CA ASN A 203 0.23 13.90 3.15
C ASN A 203 -0.83 13.12 3.93
N THR A 204 -0.41 12.34 4.92
CA THR A 204 -1.27 11.43 5.71
C THR A 204 -1.15 11.61 7.21
N THR A 205 -0.66 12.78 7.58
CA THR A 205 -0.44 13.17 8.95
C THR A 205 -1.74 13.27 9.73
N TRP A 206 -1.72 12.77 10.97
CA TRP A 206 -2.73 13.06 11.99
C TRP A 206 -2.37 14.25 12.91
N PHE A 207 -1.09 14.61 12.99
CA PHE A 207 -0.54 15.65 13.88
C PHE A 207 0.07 16.84 13.10
N ALA A 208 1.00 17.61 13.68
CA ALA A 208 1.59 18.77 13.00
C ALA A 208 2.68 18.40 11.97
N GLU A 209 3.27 17.20 12.05
CA GLU A 209 4.42 16.81 11.23
C GLU A 209 4.03 16.17 9.90
N VAL A 210 4.50 16.71 8.78
CA VAL A 210 4.21 16.19 7.43
C VAL A 210 4.75 14.76 7.25
N SER A 211 3.86 13.82 6.94
CA SER A 211 4.14 12.40 6.69
C SER A 211 3.50 11.98 5.39
N ARG A 212 4.31 11.87 4.33
CA ARG A 212 3.82 11.54 2.99
C ARG A 212 3.86 10.05 2.72
N ILE A 213 2.78 9.50 2.15
CA ILE A 213 2.82 8.11 1.68
C ILE A 213 3.91 7.98 0.61
N PRO A 214 4.80 6.99 0.74
CA PRO A 214 5.79 6.69 -0.27
C PRO A 214 5.15 6.06 -1.50
N LEU A 215 5.66 6.47 -2.65
CA LEU A 215 5.37 5.86 -3.94
C LEU A 215 5.60 4.34 -3.89
N LEU A 216 4.66 3.58 -4.44
CA LEU A 216 4.79 2.13 -4.65
C LEU A 216 4.89 1.85 -6.15
N TRP A 217 5.98 1.20 -6.54
CA TRP A 217 6.10 0.58 -7.86
C TRP A 217 5.67 -0.89 -7.78
N ASN A 218 4.86 -1.32 -8.74
CA ASN A 218 4.45 -2.71 -8.92
C ASN A 218 4.69 -3.12 -10.38
N ILE A 219 5.51 -4.15 -10.59
CA ILE A 219 5.82 -4.70 -11.90
C ILE A 219 5.37 -6.15 -11.88
N THR A 220 4.51 -6.55 -12.80
CA THR A 220 3.97 -7.91 -12.90
C THR A 220 4.16 -8.46 -14.30
N GLY A 221 4.27 -9.78 -14.41
CA GLY A 221 4.26 -10.45 -15.69
C GLY A 221 3.81 -11.90 -15.59
N GLU A 222 3.22 -12.40 -16.67
CA GLU A 222 2.86 -13.80 -16.89
C GLU A 222 3.30 -14.19 -18.30
N PHE A 223 3.82 -15.40 -18.44
CA PHE A 223 4.18 -15.97 -19.73
C PHE A 223 3.59 -17.36 -19.86
N PHE A 224 2.86 -17.59 -20.94
CA PHE A 224 2.45 -18.92 -21.36
C PHE A 224 3.69 -19.72 -21.77
N LEU A 225 3.89 -20.87 -21.15
CA LEU A 225 5.06 -21.72 -21.39
C LEU A 225 4.74 -22.85 -22.36
N ALA A 226 3.67 -23.58 -22.08
CA ALA A 226 3.33 -24.78 -22.81
C ALA A 226 1.85 -25.12 -22.62
N GLU A 227 1.31 -25.80 -23.62
CA GLU A 227 0.04 -26.51 -23.54
C GLU A 227 0.27 -27.95 -23.98
N LYS A 228 -0.29 -28.87 -23.21
CA LYS A 228 -0.25 -30.30 -23.51
C LYS A 228 -1.56 -30.92 -23.07
N ASP A 229 -2.23 -31.59 -24.00
CA ASP A 229 -3.56 -32.15 -23.81
C ASP A 229 -4.55 -31.06 -23.34
N ASN A 230 -5.04 -31.16 -22.10
CA ASN A 230 -5.93 -30.19 -21.48
C ASN A 230 -5.22 -29.28 -20.47
N TRP A 231 -3.91 -29.39 -20.31
CA TRP A 231 -3.13 -28.62 -19.35
C TRP A 231 -2.44 -27.43 -20.01
N THR A 232 -2.52 -26.26 -19.37
CA THR A 232 -1.69 -25.09 -19.72
C THR A 232 -0.79 -24.72 -18.55
N PHE A 233 0.43 -24.30 -18.87
CA PHE A 233 1.44 -23.93 -17.89
C PHE A 233 1.87 -22.48 -18.12
N HIS A 234 1.93 -21.72 -17.04
CA HIS A 234 2.30 -20.32 -17.05
C HIS A 234 3.40 -20.07 -16.02
N SER A 235 4.39 -19.26 -16.36
CA SER A 235 5.29 -18.66 -15.37
C SER A 235 4.81 -17.25 -15.05
N THR A 236 5.13 -16.79 -13.84
CA THR A 236 4.73 -15.47 -13.36
C THR A 236 5.81 -14.87 -12.50
N ALA A 237 5.92 -13.55 -12.56
CA ALA A 237 6.84 -12.78 -11.75
C ALA A 237 6.17 -11.48 -11.28
N ARG A 238 6.53 -11.05 -10.08
CA ARG A 238 6.15 -9.74 -9.56
C ARG A 238 7.29 -9.11 -8.78
N TYR A 239 7.63 -7.87 -9.11
CA TYR A 239 8.53 -7.02 -8.34
C TYR A 239 7.77 -5.84 -7.77
N MET A 240 8.00 -5.55 -6.49
CA MET A 240 7.43 -4.38 -5.80
C MET A 240 8.51 -3.60 -5.08
N GLU A 241 8.38 -2.28 -5.09
CA GLU A 241 9.26 -1.38 -4.34
C GLU A 241 8.49 -0.22 -3.70
N GLN A 242 8.66 -0.04 -2.39
CA GLN A 242 8.08 1.08 -1.62
C GLN A 242 9.00 1.47 -0.46
N SER A 243 9.36 2.76 -0.34
CA SER A 243 10.29 3.25 0.70
C SER A 243 11.56 2.39 0.88
N SER A 244 12.22 2.06 -0.24
CA SER A 244 13.43 1.20 -0.27
C SER A 244 13.22 -0.26 0.17
N ARG A 245 11.98 -0.67 0.46
CA ARG A 245 11.62 -2.08 0.67
C ARG A 245 11.29 -2.70 -0.66
N ARG A 246 11.94 -3.83 -0.96
CA ARG A 246 11.80 -4.55 -2.22
C ARG A 246 11.25 -5.93 -1.97
N ASN A 247 10.41 -6.38 -2.88
CA ASN A 247 9.81 -7.70 -2.82
C ASN A 247 9.73 -8.30 -4.22
N LEU A 248 10.35 -9.46 -4.42
CA LEU A 248 10.26 -10.22 -5.65
C LEU A 248 9.47 -11.51 -5.36
N SER A 249 8.48 -11.80 -6.20
CA SER A 249 7.73 -13.04 -6.21
C SER A 249 7.96 -13.73 -7.55
N LEU A 250 8.32 -15.00 -7.53
CA LEU A 250 8.48 -15.82 -8.73
C LEU A 250 7.67 -17.09 -8.54
N GLY A 251 6.98 -17.54 -9.59
CA GLY A 251 6.23 -18.78 -9.51
C GLY A 251 5.61 -19.21 -10.81
N ALA A 252 4.78 -20.24 -10.71
CA ALA A 252 4.14 -20.86 -11.85
C ALA A 252 2.70 -21.25 -11.52
N LEU A 253 1.89 -21.36 -12.56
CA LEU A 253 0.50 -21.75 -12.51
C LEU A 253 0.24 -22.85 -13.55
N ALA A 254 -0.43 -23.91 -13.14
CA ALA A 254 -0.92 -24.96 -14.02
C ALA A 254 -2.45 -24.87 -14.06
N ARG A 255 -3.05 -24.91 -15.26
CA ARG A 255 -4.50 -24.88 -15.45
C ARG A 255 -4.95 -26.11 -16.22
N TYR A 256 -5.92 -26.85 -15.70
CA TYR A 256 -6.57 -27.96 -16.37
C TYR A 256 -7.91 -27.52 -16.97
N ASN A 257 -8.08 -27.73 -18.27
CA ASN A 257 -9.25 -27.36 -19.04
C ASN A 257 -10.14 -28.57 -19.29
N ALA A 258 -11.20 -28.74 -18.51
CA ALA A 258 -12.17 -29.80 -18.76
C ALA A 258 -13.11 -29.40 -19.90
N LYS A 259 -12.97 -30.07 -21.04
CA LYS A 259 -13.81 -29.87 -22.23
C LYS A 259 -14.84 -31.01 -22.33
N GLU A 260 -16.08 -30.69 -22.67
CA GLU A 260 -17.15 -31.63 -22.98
C GLU A 260 -17.79 -31.23 -24.31
N ARG A 261 -17.83 -32.14 -25.29
CA ARG A 261 -18.43 -31.90 -26.62
C ARG A 261 -17.93 -30.60 -27.30
N ASN A 262 -16.63 -30.33 -27.20
CA ASN A 262 -15.95 -29.11 -27.69
C ASN A 262 -16.32 -27.79 -26.97
N GLU A 263 -17.09 -27.85 -25.88
CA GLU A 263 -17.35 -26.70 -25.01
C GLU A 263 -16.57 -26.82 -23.69
N GLN A 264 -16.07 -25.70 -23.17
CA GLN A 264 -15.38 -25.67 -21.88
C GLN A 264 -16.40 -25.84 -20.75
N LYS A 265 -16.33 -26.95 -20.00
CA LYS A 265 -17.22 -27.24 -18.87
C LYS A 265 -16.78 -26.51 -17.60
N TYR A 266 -15.51 -26.70 -17.23
CA TYR A 266 -14.89 -26.06 -16.08
C TYR A 266 -13.36 -25.97 -16.29
N ARG A 267 -12.70 -25.15 -15.47
CA ARG A 267 -11.23 -25.09 -15.38
C ARG A 267 -10.83 -25.24 -13.93
N LEU A 268 -9.71 -25.93 -13.70
CA LEU A 268 -9.06 -26.00 -12.39
C LEU A 268 -7.67 -25.39 -12.52
N GLY A 269 -7.20 -24.72 -11.49
CA GLY A 269 -5.90 -24.07 -11.47
C GLY A 269 -5.20 -24.35 -10.16
N ALA A 270 -3.89 -24.52 -10.23
CA ALA A 270 -3.03 -24.61 -9.06
C ALA A 270 -1.78 -23.79 -9.30
N GLY A 271 -1.39 -23.01 -8.30
CA GLY A 271 -0.25 -22.11 -8.37
C GLY A 271 0.68 -22.25 -7.19
N LEU A 272 1.96 -22.00 -7.44
CA LEU A 272 2.99 -21.96 -6.40
C LEU A 272 3.97 -20.83 -6.67
N TRP A 273 4.25 -20.02 -5.65
CA TRP A 273 5.20 -18.91 -5.72
C TRP A 273 6.13 -18.88 -4.52
N TYR A 274 7.37 -18.52 -4.78
CA TYR A 274 8.31 -18.09 -3.75
C TYR A 274 8.39 -16.57 -3.72
N ASN A 275 8.33 -16.01 -2.52
CA ASN A 275 8.45 -14.60 -2.26
C ASN A 275 9.72 -14.32 -1.44
N THR A 276 10.51 -13.33 -1.85
CA THR A 276 11.82 -13.03 -1.26
C THR A 276 11.74 -12.45 0.15
N ASN A 277 10.54 -12.07 0.61
CA ASN A 277 10.25 -11.80 2.02
C ASN A 277 9.99 -13.09 2.82
N LYS A 278 10.48 -14.22 2.33
CA LYS A 278 10.39 -15.55 2.93
C LYS A 278 8.94 -16.00 3.12
N ALA A 279 8.19 -16.02 2.02
CA ALA A 279 6.88 -16.67 1.99
C ALA A 279 6.80 -17.63 0.81
N LEU A 280 6.15 -18.77 1.02
CA LEU A 280 5.71 -19.67 -0.04
C LEU A 280 4.20 -19.47 -0.19
N VAL A 281 3.74 -19.09 -1.38
CA VAL A 281 2.32 -18.90 -1.66
C VAL A 281 1.84 -20.09 -2.46
N ALA A 282 0.74 -20.71 -2.04
CA ALA A 282 0.02 -21.70 -2.83
C ALA A 282 -1.37 -21.17 -3.18
N SER A 283 -1.85 -21.43 -4.39
CA SER A 283 -3.23 -21.10 -4.80
C SER A 283 -3.96 -22.27 -5.44
N LEU A 284 -5.27 -22.23 -5.35
CA LEU A 284 -6.22 -23.07 -6.06
C LEU A 284 -7.27 -22.19 -6.70
N ASP A 285 -7.60 -22.48 -7.96
CA ASP A 285 -8.56 -21.74 -8.74
C ASP A 285 -9.59 -22.69 -9.37
N PHE A 286 -10.83 -22.25 -9.44
CA PHE A 286 -11.92 -22.97 -10.08
C PHE A 286 -12.73 -22.01 -10.95
N TRP A 287 -12.82 -22.31 -12.24
CA TRP A 287 -13.67 -21.56 -13.16
C TRP A 287 -14.84 -22.41 -13.62
N GLN A 288 -16.02 -21.79 -13.64
CA GLN A 288 -17.23 -22.37 -14.20
C GLN A 288 -18.05 -21.29 -14.89
N LYS A 289 -18.23 -21.42 -16.20
CA LYS A 289 -18.89 -20.41 -17.05
C LYS A 289 -18.25 -19.03 -16.84
N ASN A 290 -19.04 -18.05 -16.42
CA ASN A 290 -18.69 -16.67 -16.17
C ASN A 290 -18.03 -16.41 -14.80
N TYR A 291 -17.90 -17.42 -13.95
CA TYR A 291 -17.41 -17.28 -12.57
C TYR A 291 -16.04 -17.92 -12.38
N GLN A 292 -15.22 -17.28 -11.56
CA GLN A 292 -13.96 -17.80 -11.04
C GLN A 292 -13.94 -17.64 -9.52
N PHE A 293 -13.61 -18.73 -8.84
CA PHE A 293 -13.34 -18.78 -7.42
C PHE A 293 -11.86 -19.08 -7.22
N SER A 294 -11.18 -18.28 -6.41
CA SER A 294 -9.74 -18.41 -6.16
C SER A 294 -9.47 -18.38 -4.67
N PHE A 295 -8.67 -19.32 -4.20
CA PHE A 295 -8.16 -19.37 -2.83
C PHE A 295 -6.64 -19.39 -2.86
N SER A 296 -5.99 -18.67 -1.93
CA SER A 296 -4.55 -18.79 -1.73
C SER A 296 -4.15 -18.68 -0.28
N TYR A 297 -2.97 -19.22 0.05
CA TYR A 297 -2.38 -19.16 1.37
C TYR A 297 -0.89 -18.85 1.30
N ASP A 298 -0.46 -17.87 2.09
CA ASP A 298 0.93 -17.45 2.24
C ASP A 298 1.53 -18.16 3.46
N PHE A 299 2.38 -19.15 3.22
CA PHE A 299 3.16 -19.83 4.26
C PHE A 299 4.44 -19.04 4.55
N ALA A 300 4.55 -18.45 5.75
CA ALA A 300 5.78 -17.79 6.18
C ALA A 300 6.91 -18.81 6.39
N LEU A 301 8.02 -18.62 5.68
CA LEU A 301 9.23 -19.43 5.80
C LEU A 301 10.17 -18.79 6.82
N GLY A 302 10.15 -19.30 8.06
CA GLY A 302 11.11 -18.91 9.10
C GLY A 302 10.97 -17.48 9.66
N ASN A 303 10.02 -16.68 9.17
CA ASN A 303 9.65 -15.40 9.79
C ASN A 303 8.60 -15.65 10.87
N ARG A 304 9.08 -15.80 12.11
CA ARG A 304 8.24 -15.80 13.31
C ARG A 304 8.23 -14.41 13.92
N ASN A 305 7.07 -13.92 14.36
CA ASN A 305 7.03 -12.72 15.20
C ASN A 305 7.67 -13.00 16.57
N ILE A 306 7.82 -11.96 17.40
CA ILE A 306 8.40 -12.05 18.76
C ILE A 306 7.71 -13.14 19.62
N ALA A 307 6.45 -13.46 19.30
CA ALA A 307 5.66 -14.49 19.95
C ALA A 307 5.69 -15.87 19.26
N GLY A 308 6.61 -16.12 18.32
CA GLY A 308 6.76 -17.41 17.65
C GLY A 308 5.74 -17.71 16.53
N GLN A 309 4.82 -16.80 16.21
CA GLN A 309 3.78 -17.03 15.19
C GLN A 309 4.28 -16.75 13.79
N THR A 310 3.86 -17.59 12.85
CA THR A 310 4.09 -17.40 11.41
C THR A 310 3.25 -16.25 10.88
N LEU A 311 3.88 -15.39 10.09
CA LEU A 311 3.24 -14.27 9.40
C LEU A 311 2.54 -14.77 8.13
N SER A 312 1.42 -15.49 8.30
CA SER A 312 0.66 -16.04 7.18
C SER A 312 -0.52 -15.16 6.78
N ALA A 313 -1.01 -15.39 5.57
CA ALA A 313 -2.22 -14.76 5.08
C ALA A 313 -3.02 -15.76 4.25
N PHE A 314 -4.34 -15.62 4.23
CA PHE A 314 -5.18 -16.30 3.26
C PHE A 314 -5.92 -15.27 2.41
N GLU A 315 -6.21 -15.64 1.18
CA GLU A 315 -7.00 -14.84 0.25
C GLU A 315 -8.13 -15.66 -0.37
N ILE A 316 -9.26 -15.00 -0.57
CA ILE A 316 -10.42 -15.53 -1.26
C ILE A 316 -10.84 -14.48 -2.28
N SER A 317 -11.05 -14.91 -3.52
CA SER A 317 -11.52 -14.04 -4.59
C SER A 317 -12.65 -14.70 -5.37
N LEU A 318 -13.65 -13.90 -5.72
CA LEU A 318 -14.75 -14.24 -6.59
C LEU A 318 -14.77 -13.24 -7.73
N LEU A 319 -14.55 -13.71 -8.94
CA LEU A 319 -14.61 -12.90 -10.15
C LEU A 319 -15.76 -13.39 -11.02
N TRP A 320 -16.59 -12.45 -11.47
CA TRP A 320 -17.59 -12.64 -12.50
C TRP A 320 -17.20 -11.83 -13.73
N ARG A 321 -17.35 -12.40 -14.93
CA ARG A 321 -17.08 -11.70 -16.19
C ARG A 321 -18.04 -12.13 -17.28
N ASN A 322 -18.30 -11.24 -18.23
CA ASN A 322 -19.12 -11.55 -19.39
C ASN A 322 -18.60 -10.77 -20.62
N PRO A 323 -18.46 -11.41 -21.79
CA PRO A 323 -18.14 -10.72 -23.02
C PRO A 323 -19.11 -9.57 -23.31
N PHE A 324 -18.60 -8.47 -23.85
CA PHE A 324 -19.39 -7.29 -24.17
C PHE A 324 -19.46 -7.03 -25.67
N GLU A 325 -20.68 -6.91 -26.17
CA GLU A 325 -20.96 -6.47 -27.54
C GLU A 325 -21.90 -5.27 -27.53
N ARG A 326 -21.53 -4.21 -28.25
CA ARG A 326 -22.39 -3.05 -28.40
C ARG A 326 -23.52 -3.38 -29.37
N ASN A 327 -24.74 -3.47 -28.85
CA ASN A 327 -25.96 -3.65 -29.64
C ASN A 327 -26.12 -2.55 -30.71
N GLN A 328 -25.84 -2.87 -31.98
CA GLN A 328 -25.97 -1.93 -33.10
C GLN A 328 -27.43 -1.62 -33.51
N LYS A 329 -28.43 -2.31 -32.93
CA LYS A 329 -29.84 -2.30 -33.38
C LYS A 329 -30.61 -0.97 -33.16
N SER A 330 -30.01 0.06 -32.55
CA SER A 330 -30.69 1.34 -32.27
C SER A 330 -30.64 2.36 -33.42
N LYS A 331 -29.63 2.30 -34.31
CA LYS A 331 -29.52 3.30 -35.41
C LYS A 331 -30.53 3.07 -36.54
N THR A 332 -30.91 1.83 -36.82
CA THR A 332 -31.90 1.53 -37.88
C THR A 332 -33.30 2.01 -37.50
N LYS A 333 -33.66 2.04 -36.21
CA LYS A 333 -34.99 2.52 -35.77
C LYS A 333 -35.12 4.04 -35.87
N LYS A 334 -34.07 4.82 -35.55
CA LYS A 334 -34.07 6.27 -35.75
C LYS A 334 -34.12 6.68 -37.24
N GLN A 335 -33.37 6.01 -38.11
CA GLN A 335 -33.47 6.26 -39.55
C GLN A 335 -34.81 5.81 -40.17
N LYS A 336 -35.46 4.78 -39.61
CA LYS A 336 -36.82 4.37 -40.03
C LYS A 336 -37.92 5.29 -39.50
N ILE A 337 -37.69 6.00 -38.39
CA ILE A 337 -38.60 7.00 -37.83
C ILE A 337 -38.47 8.32 -38.60
N GLU A 338 -37.25 8.78 -38.91
CA GLU A 338 -37.04 9.98 -39.74
C GLU A 338 -37.55 9.82 -41.18
N LYS A 339 -37.48 8.61 -41.77
CA LYS A 339 -38.07 8.34 -43.10
C LYS A 339 -39.60 8.20 -43.11
N LYS A 340 -40.26 8.10 -41.95
CA LYS A 340 -41.72 7.93 -41.86
C LYS A 340 -42.48 9.24 -41.66
N ASP A 341 -41.76 10.34 -41.39
CA ASP A 341 -42.35 11.64 -41.03
C ASP A 341 -42.27 12.69 -42.15
N THR A 342 -41.85 12.33 -43.37
CA THR A 342 -41.90 13.23 -44.54
C THR A 342 -43.27 13.16 -45.23
N GLY A 343 -44.32 13.55 -44.52
CA GLY A 343 -45.65 13.81 -45.05
C GLY A 343 -45.97 15.30 -44.92
N LYS A 344 -45.69 16.08 -45.97
CA LYS A 344 -45.88 17.53 -46.02
C LYS A 344 -47.33 17.88 -46.39
N PRO A 345 -47.99 18.85 -45.73
CA PRO A 345 -49.06 19.65 -46.36
C PRO A 345 -48.75 21.17 -46.28
N PRO A 346 -49.50 22.07 -46.95
CA PRO A 346 -49.00 22.90 -48.06
C PRO A 346 -48.68 24.36 -47.69
N ILE A 347 -48.05 25.08 -48.63
CA ILE A 347 -47.65 26.50 -48.53
C ILE A 347 -48.63 27.39 -49.32
N SER A 348 -49.07 28.51 -48.72
CA SER A 348 -49.39 29.81 -49.35
C SER A 348 -49.57 30.85 -48.24
N GLN A 349 -49.26 32.15 -48.31
CA GLN A 349 -48.47 33.10 -49.11
C GLN A 349 -48.20 34.25 -48.11
N ILE A 350 -47.15 35.07 -48.20
CA ILE A 350 -47.16 36.36 -48.91
C ILE A 350 -45.73 36.92 -48.89
N ASP A 351 -45.39 37.55 -50.01
CA ASP A 351 -44.10 38.11 -50.41
C ASP A 351 -43.97 39.61 -50.04
N LYS A 352 -42.76 39.99 -49.58
CA LYS A 352 -41.97 41.24 -49.84
C LYS A 352 -42.38 42.56 -49.15
N PRO A 353 -41.44 43.53 -48.92
CA PRO A 353 -40.15 43.71 -49.59
C PRO A 353 -38.91 44.01 -48.70
N ASN A 354 -37.73 43.79 -49.29
CA ASN A 354 -36.49 44.57 -49.09
C ASN A 354 -36.39 45.54 -50.30
N PRO A 355 -35.66 46.69 -50.28
CA PRO A 355 -34.28 46.81 -49.75
C PRO A 355 -33.83 48.21 -49.24
N THR A 356 -32.77 48.28 -48.43
CA THR A 356 -31.72 49.32 -48.59
C THR A 356 -30.38 48.89 -47.93
N GLU A 357 -29.27 49.12 -48.64
CA GLU A 357 -27.89 48.81 -48.24
C GLU A 357 -27.21 49.90 -47.38
N LYS A 358 -26.50 49.43 -46.32
CA LYS A 358 -25.14 49.78 -45.79
C LYS A 358 -24.82 51.23 -45.30
N PRO A 359 -23.79 51.46 -44.43
CA PRO A 359 -22.66 50.57 -44.06
C PRO A 359 -22.19 50.56 -42.56
N GLN A 360 -21.25 49.64 -42.30
CA GLN A 360 -20.06 49.75 -41.42
C GLN A 360 -19.99 49.08 -40.03
N ASP A 361 -18.84 48.42 -39.85
CA ASP A 361 -18.25 47.72 -38.71
C ASP A 361 -18.44 48.38 -37.33
N THR A 362 -18.76 47.55 -36.33
CA THR A 362 -18.00 47.51 -35.08
C THR A 362 -18.07 46.10 -34.46
N LEU A 363 -17.06 45.30 -34.79
CA LEU A 363 -16.52 44.29 -33.88
C LEU A 363 -15.87 45.03 -32.68
N ASN A 364 -15.85 44.38 -31.52
CA ASN A 364 -15.18 44.79 -30.26
C ASN A 364 -15.92 45.79 -29.36
N LYS A 365 -16.53 45.27 -28.29
CA LYS A 365 -16.41 45.86 -26.94
C LYS A 365 -16.73 44.87 -25.81
N ASP A 366 -17.59 43.87 -26.02
CA ASP A 366 -18.00 43.00 -24.90
C ASP A 366 -17.09 41.78 -24.65
N SER A 367 -16.34 41.34 -25.66
CA SER A 367 -15.38 40.23 -25.52
C SER A 367 -14.07 40.65 -24.83
N GLN A 368 -13.69 41.93 -24.92
CA GLN A 368 -12.49 42.48 -24.28
C GLN A 368 -12.71 42.81 -22.80
N ILE A 369 -13.93 43.21 -22.41
CA ILE A 369 -14.25 43.54 -21.01
C ILE A 369 -14.17 42.31 -20.09
N ARG A 370 -14.47 41.11 -20.61
CA ARG A 370 -14.40 39.86 -19.82
C ARG A 370 -12.99 39.26 -19.76
N LEU A 371 -12.14 39.53 -20.74
CA LEU A 371 -10.74 39.08 -20.72
C LEU A 371 -9.83 39.99 -19.88
N ASP A 372 -10.09 41.30 -19.89
CA ASP A 372 -9.34 42.28 -19.07
C ASP A 372 -9.65 42.16 -17.58
N THR A 373 -10.87 41.73 -17.22
CA THR A 373 -11.25 41.51 -15.82
C THR A 373 -10.59 40.25 -15.24
N ALA A 374 -10.45 39.20 -16.05
CA ALA A 374 -9.74 37.98 -15.65
C ALA A 374 -8.21 38.20 -15.57
N GLN A 375 -7.63 38.96 -16.51
CA GLN A 375 -6.20 39.29 -16.48
C GLN A 375 -5.84 40.32 -15.38
N LYS A 376 -6.75 41.24 -15.01
CA LYS A 376 -6.57 42.11 -13.83
C LYS A 376 -6.60 41.34 -12.51
N MET A 377 -7.43 40.31 -12.38
CA MET A 377 -7.47 39.46 -11.19
C MET A 377 -6.23 38.55 -11.07
N THR A 378 -5.63 38.11 -12.18
CA THR A 378 -4.37 37.37 -12.15
C THR A 378 -3.14 38.26 -11.91
N LYS A 379 -3.19 39.54 -12.34
CA LYS A 379 -2.14 40.53 -12.00
C LYS A 379 -2.20 41.00 -10.54
N GLN A 380 -3.39 41.19 -9.95
CA GLN A 380 -3.50 41.52 -8.53
C GLN A 380 -3.12 40.37 -7.58
N ALA A 381 -3.22 39.11 -8.01
CA ALA A 381 -2.69 37.97 -7.26
C ALA A 381 -1.17 37.76 -7.47
N GLY A 382 -0.60 38.32 -8.55
CA GLY A 382 0.83 38.27 -8.88
C GLY A 382 1.68 39.41 -8.30
N GLU A 383 1.05 40.48 -7.80
CA GLU A 383 1.75 41.65 -7.22
C GLU A 383 1.76 41.67 -5.68
N ALA A 384 1.13 40.71 -4.99
CA ALA A 384 1.20 40.59 -3.53
C ALA A 384 2.49 39.91 -3.00
N ASN A 385 3.43 39.53 -3.87
CA ASN A 385 4.69 38.86 -3.51
C ASN A 385 5.93 39.52 -4.12
N ARG A 386 5.99 40.85 -4.08
CA ARG A 386 7.24 41.60 -4.21
C ARG A 386 7.28 42.68 -3.14
N VAL A 387 7.90 42.36 -2.00
CA VAL A 387 8.45 43.37 -1.10
C VAL A 387 9.94 43.46 -1.38
N GLU A 388 10.34 44.66 -1.78
CA GLU A 388 11.71 45.10 -2.01
C GLU A 388 12.57 44.92 -0.75
N GLN A 389 13.76 44.35 -0.93
CA GLN A 389 14.84 44.52 0.04
C GLN A 389 15.34 45.96 -0.03
N LYS A 390 14.94 46.80 0.93
CA LYS A 390 15.73 47.94 1.45
C LYS A 390 15.00 48.57 2.64
N GLY A 391 15.62 48.46 3.81
CA GLY A 391 15.11 49.01 5.07
C GLY A 391 15.17 47.99 6.20
N GLY A 392 16.39 47.66 6.64
CA GLY A 392 16.60 46.73 7.74
C GLY A 392 16.07 47.30 9.05
N LEU A 393 14.90 46.80 9.49
CA LEU A 393 14.61 46.78 10.92
C LEU A 393 15.63 45.83 11.56
N LYS A 394 16.51 46.40 12.37
CA LYS A 394 17.44 45.64 13.22
C LYS A 394 16.59 44.97 14.31
N VAL A 395 16.03 43.81 13.99
CA VAL A 395 15.58 42.87 15.01
C VAL A 395 16.86 42.43 15.71
N ILE A 396 17.18 43.11 16.82
CA ILE A 396 18.10 42.59 17.80
C ILE A 396 17.38 41.36 18.35
N ILE A 397 17.68 40.20 17.75
CA ILE A 397 17.55 38.94 18.46
C ILE A 397 18.49 39.13 19.64
N ARG A 398 17.95 39.50 20.80
CA ARG A 398 18.64 39.21 22.04
C ARG A 398 18.81 37.70 21.99
N GLU A 399 20.06 37.24 21.89
CA GLU A 399 20.37 35.87 22.23
C GLU A 399 19.55 35.54 23.48
N PRO A 400 18.89 34.37 23.53
CA PRO A 400 18.24 33.95 24.76
C PRO A 400 19.29 34.18 25.84
N ILE A 401 18.92 34.95 26.87
CA ILE A 401 19.76 35.13 28.05
C ILE A 401 20.27 33.73 28.35
N GLU A 402 21.57 33.50 28.18
CA GLU A 402 22.21 32.34 28.80
C GLU A 402 22.02 32.59 30.29
N ILE A 403 20.85 32.20 30.77
CA ILE A 403 20.74 31.74 32.13
C ILE A 403 21.67 30.55 32.08
N SER A 404 22.90 30.78 32.52
CA SER A 404 23.77 29.76 33.08
C SER A 404 23.00 29.16 34.26
N ALA A 405 21.94 28.40 33.93
CA ALA A 405 21.43 27.38 34.78
C ALA A 405 22.61 26.42 34.82
N LYS A 406 23.45 26.57 35.86
CA LYS A 406 24.38 25.54 36.29
C LYS A 406 23.67 24.23 36.02
N LYS A 407 24.11 23.46 35.02
CA LYS A 407 23.62 22.10 34.78
C LYS A 407 23.83 21.40 36.12
N SER A 408 22.75 21.33 36.91
CA SER A 408 22.73 20.55 38.13
C SER A 408 23.11 19.16 37.66
N LYS A 409 24.26 18.65 38.11
CA LYS A 409 24.68 17.29 37.81
C LYS A 409 23.51 16.40 38.25
N SER A 410 22.73 15.93 37.29
CA SER A 410 21.56 15.14 37.63
C SER A 410 22.08 13.87 38.29
N ARG A 411 21.61 13.65 39.51
CA ARG A 411 21.96 12.49 40.32
C ARG A 411 20.67 11.75 40.57
N LEU A 412 20.69 10.44 40.38
CA LEU A 412 19.58 9.58 40.77
C LEU A 412 19.26 9.81 42.25
N SER A 413 17.99 10.09 42.52
CA SER A 413 17.43 10.13 43.87
C SER A 413 17.59 8.76 44.55
N PRO A 414 17.55 8.70 45.90
CA PRO A 414 17.62 7.44 46.63
C PRO A 414 16.54 6.43 46.20
N LEU A 415 15.34 6.90 45.82
CA LEU A 415 14.24 6.04 45.36
C LEU A 415 14.51 5.50 43.95
N GLU A 416 15.00 6.33 43.03
CA GLU A 416 15.37 5.91 41.68
C GLU A 416 16.50 4.87 41.69
N LYS A 417 17.47 5.00 42.61
CA LYS A 417 18.53 3.99 42.80
C LYS A 417 17.98 2.61 43.17
N GLN A 418 16.85 2.53 43.88
CA GLN A 418 16.25 1.24 44.24
C GLN A 418 15.64 0.51 43.02
N MET A 419 15.28 1.24 41.96
CA MET A 419 14.74 0.64 40.74
C MET A 419 15.78 -0.12 39.93
N PHE A 420 17.06 0.20 40.10
CA PHE A 420 18.18 -0.41 39.37
C PHE A 420 18.80 -1.62 40.08
N LYS A 421 18.10 -2.21 41.06
CA LYS A 421 18.55 -3.45 41.72
C LYS A 421 18.71 -4.60 40.72
N PRO A 422 19.69 -5.50 40.92
CA PRO A 422 19.86 -6.70 40.11
C PRO A 422 18.59 -7.54 40.05
N VAL A 423 18.30 -8.09 38.88
CA VAL A 423 17.19 -9.04 38.66
C VAL A 423 17.77 -10.42 38.49
N PHE A 424 17.21 -11.39 39.20
CA PHE A 424 17.60 -12.79 39.13
C PHE A 424 16.54 -13.56 38.34
N PRO A 425 16.96 -14.52 37.50
CA PRO A 425 16.01 -15.39 36.82
C PRO A 425 15.28 -16.27 37.83
N ASP A 426 14.05 -16.64 37.49
CA ASP A 426 13.24 -17.61 38.22
C ASP A 426 13.77 -19.05 38.06
N LYS A 427 13.02 -20.03 38.59
CA LYS A 427 13.41 -21.45 38.52
C LYS A 427 13.45 -22.00 37.10
N ASP A 428 12.77 -21.34 36.15
CA ASP A 428 12.71 -21.72 34.74
C ASP A 428 13.70 -20.92 33.87
N GLY A 429 14.52 -20.06 34.48
CA GLY A 429 15.54 -19.26 33.80
C GLY A 429 15.06 -17.92 33.24
N PHE A 430 13.82 -17.50 33.52
CA PHE A 430 13.23 -16.27 33.01
C PHE A 430 13.48 -15.09 33.96
N LEU A 431 13.85 -13.94 33.39
CA LEU A 431 13.94 -12.65 34.07
C LEU A 431 12.56 -12.01 34.09
N GLU A 432 11.86 -12.14 35.22
CA GLU A 432 10.58 -11.48 35.41
C GLU A 432 10.80 -9.99 35.73
N ILE A 433 10.61 -9.14 34.72
CA ILE A 433 10.71 -7.68 34.84
C ILE A 433 9.35 -7.09 34.47
N ASP A 434 8.68 -6.52 35.46
CA ASP A 434 7.39 -5.87 35.27
C ASP A 434 7.52 -4.73 34.23
N LYS A 435 6.51 -4.62 33.37
CA LYS A 435 6.37 -3.54 32.40
C LYS A 435 6.39 -2.17 33.08
N ALA A 436 5.80 -2.06 34.27
CA ALA A 436 5.84 -0.83 35.06
C ALA A 436 7.27 -0.39 35.40
N LYS A 437 8.15 -1.35 35.72
CA LYS A 437 9.57 -1.08 36.02
C LYS A 437 10.33 -0.60 34.78
N ILE A 438 10.07 -1.20 33.61
CA ILE A 438 10.70 -0.79 32.34
C ILE A 438 10.27 0.63 31.97
N TYR A 439 8.97 0.94 32.14
CA TYR A 439 8.43 2.27 31.91
C TYR A 439 9.08 3.33 32.83
N GLN A 440 9.19 3.04 34.13
CA GLN A 440 9.85 3.93 35.08
C GLN A 440 11.33 4.17 34.75
N ILE A 441 12.05 3.13 34.32
CA ILE A 441 13.45 3.27 33.88
C ILE A 441 13.53 4.18 32.64
N ALA A 442 12.61 4.04 31.68
CA ALA A 442 12.56 4.91 30.51
C ALA A 442 12.30 6.37 30.90
N GLN A 443 11.34 6.63 31.78
CA GLN A 443 11.05 7.98 32.28
C GLN A 443 12.25 8.66 32.97
N ILE A 444 13.03 7.90 33.75
CA ILE A 444 14.29 8.40 34.34
C ILE A 444 15.30 8.77 33.26
N LEU A 445 15.44 7.96 32.21
CA LEU A 445 16.37 8.22 31.12
C LEU A 445 15.91 9.39 30.24
N GLU A 446 14.62 9.54 30.00
CA GLU A 446 14.05 10.65 29.24
C GLU A 446 14.28 11.98 29.97
N LYS A 447 14.00 12.04 31.27
CA LYS A 447 14.25 13.21 32.11
C LYS A 447 15.74 13.58 32.22
N ASN A 448 16.65 12.63 31.96
CA ASN A 448 18.09 12.81 32.11
C ASN A 448 18.81 12.47 30.80
N GLU A 449 18.81 13.41 29.85
CA GLU A 449 19.40 13.24 28.51
C GLU A 449 20.88 12.80 28.53
N ASP A 450 21.63 13.21 29.56
CA ASP A 450 23.05 12.89 29.73
C ASP A 450 23.30 11.45 30.25
N PHE A 451 22.25 10.70 30.62
CA PHE A 451 22.37 9.31 31.06
C PHE A 451 22.35 8.33 29.90
N LYS A 452 23.22 7.32 29.99
CA LYS A 452 23.13 6.07 29.24
C LYS A 452 22.84 4.93 30.21
N ILE A 453 22.13 3.92 29.74
CA ILE A 453 21.92 2.69 30.49
C ILE A 453 22.73 1.57 29.88
N LYS A 454 23.44 0.84 30.72
CA LYS A 454 24.14 -0.39 30.35
C LYS A 454 23.43 -1.55 31.04
N ILE A 455 22.91 -2.47 30.22
CA ILE A 455 22.34 -3.74 30.64
C ILE A 455 23.47 -4.75 30.67
N VAL A 456 23.87 -5.17 31.87
CA VAL A 456 24.96 -6.12 32.10
C VAL A 456 24.39 -7.48 32.46
N ILE A 457 24.68 -8.48 31.64
CA ILE A 457 24.30 -9.86 31.90
C ILE A 457 25.50 -10.56 32.53
N PHE A 458 25.29 -11.15 33.70
CA PHE A 458 26.22 -12.10 34.29
C PHE A 458 25.64 -13.50 34.10
N ALA A 459 26.40 -14.38 33.45
CA ALA A 459 25.95 -15.75 33.17
C ALA A 459 27.05 -16.77 33.52
N ASN A 460 26.63 -17.91 34.05
CA ASN A 460 27.48 -19.09 34.18
C ASN A 460 27.81 -19.64 32.78
N ARG A 461 28.90 -20.39 32.64
CA ARG A 461 29.41 -20.86 31.34
C ARG A 461 28.55 -21.94 30.66
N GLU A 462 27.39 -22.29 31.21
CA GLU A 462 26.46 -23.25 30.60
C GLU A 462 25.75 -22.61 29.39
N TYR A 463 25.85 -23.29 28.24
CA TYR A 463 25.54 -22.72 26.92
C TYR A 463 24.06 -22.36 26.74
N SER A 464 23.15 -23.21 27.23
CA SER A 464 21.69 -23.00 27.11
C SER A 464 21.19 -21.81 27.93
N GLU A 465 21.59 -21.69 29.18
CA GLU A 465 21.20 -20.59 30.07
C GLU A 465 21.77 -19.24 29.60
N THR A 466 23.00 -19.27 29.09
CA THR A 466 23.67 -18.07 28.57
C THR A 466 22.95 -17.49 27.36
N GLU A 467 22.56 -18.31 26.38
CA GLU A 467 21.80 -17.83 25.21
C GLU A 467 20.41 -17.36 25.59
N PHE A 468 19.77 -18.02 26.56
CA PHE A 468 18.45 -17.62 27.02
C PHE A 468 18.43 -16.25 27.69
N LEU A 469 19.41 -15.95 28.55
CA LEU A 469 19.55 -14.63 29.19
C LEU A 469 19.90 -13.54 28.18
N LYS A 470 20.72 -13.87 27.16
CA LYS A 470 21.07 -12.93 26.08
C LYS A 470 19.84 -12.47 25.31
N ILE A 471 18.96 -13.41 24.93
CA ILE A 471 17.70 -13.12 24.23
C ILE A 471 16.81 -12.20 25.07
N GLN A 472 16.69 -12.47 26.37
CA GLN A 472 15.88 -11.65 27.27
C GLN A 472 16.43 -10.23 27.46
N ALA A 473 17.76 -10.05 27.47
CA ALA A 473 18.35 -8.72 27.52
C ALA A 473 18.17 -7.94 26.21
N ASP A 474 18.18 -8.62 25.06
CA ASP A 474 17.91 -8.00 23.77
C ASP A 474 16.44 -7.55 23.68
N ASP A 475 15.49 -8.35 24.22
CA ASP A 475 14.08 -7.98 24.38
C ASP A 475 13.91 -6.74 25.30
N LEU A 476 14.65 -6.66 26.41
CA LEU A 476 14.63 -5.48 27.28
C LEU A 476 15.15 -4.21 26.60
N LYS A 477 16.20 -4.35 25.77
CA LYS A 477 16.70 -3.25 24.95
C LYS A 477 15.64 -2.78 23.97
N GLU A 478 14.98 -3.68 23.25
CA GLU A 478 13.90 -3.32 22.32
C GLU A 478 12.74 -2.63 23.04
N LYS A 479 12.35 -3.12 24.22
CA LYS A 479 11.31 -2.50 25.04
C LYS A 479 11.66 -1.07 25.44
N LEU A 480 12.91 -0.78 25.82
CA LEU A 480 13.34 0.60 26.13
C LEU A 480 13.36 1.50 24.89
N ILE A 481 13.72 0.98 23.73
CA ILE A 481 13.66 1.72 22.45
C ILE A 481 12.21 2.08 22.10
N LEU A 482 11.28 1.14 22.31
CA LEU A 482 9.85 1.38 22.10
C LEU A 482 9.28 2.45 23.06
N GLN A 483 9.93 2.69 24.20
CA GLN A 483 9.61 3.79 25.12
C GLN A 483 10.31 5.12 24.74
N GLY A 484 10.85 5.24 23.52
CA GLY A 484 11.43 6.50 23.03
C GLY A 484 12.90 6.74 23.38
N ILE A 485 13.57 5.77 24.04
CA ILE A 485 15.00 5.93 24.37
C ILE A 485 15.86 5.65 23.15
N ALA A 486 16.70 6.63 22.79
CA ALA A 486 17.59 6.53 21.63
C ALA A 486 18.52 5.30 21.73
N PRO A 487 18.65 4.46 20.68
CA PRO A 487 19.38 3.20 20.75
C PRO A 487 20.85 3.31 21.20
N GLU A 488 21.52 4.41 20.89
CA GLU A 488 22.90 4.72 21.28
C GLU A 488 23.09 5.00 22.78
N ARG A 489 21.98 5.22 23.49
CA ARG A 489 21.94 5.39 24.95
C ARG A 489 21.76 4.06 25.69
N ILE A 490 21.53 2.95 24.97
CA ILE A 490 21.34 1.62 25.56
C ILE A 490 22.48 0.69 25.15
N ILE A 491 23.34 0.37 26.11
CA ILE A 491 24.52 -0.47 25.93
C ILE A 491 24.22 -1.86 26.46
N ARG A 492 24.62 -2.89 25.72
CA ARG A 492 24.49 -4.30 26.14
C ARG A 492 25.88 -4.86 26.39
N GLN A 493 26.10 -5.44 27.55
CA GLN A 493 27.37 -6.08 27.93
C GLN A 493 27.10 -7.46 28.54
N ASN A 494 27.88 -8.45 28.11
CA ASN A 494 27.81 -9.81 28.66
C ASN A 494 29.10 -10.13 29.39
N ILE A 495 28.97 -10.73 30.56
CA ILE A 495 30.06 -11.24 31.39
C ILE A 495 29.76 -12.72 31.65
N VAL A 496 30.54 -13.58 31.01
CA VAL A 496 30.40 -15.05 31.16
C VAL A 496 31.60 -15.57 31.93
N ARG A 497 31.36 -16.17 33.10
CA ARG A 497 32.41 -16.73 33.97
C ARG A 497 31.94 -18.04 34.59
N LYS A 498 32.88 -18.93 34.89
CA LYS A 498 32.58 -20.20 35.57
C LYS A 498 32.14 -19.89 37.01
N ASN A 499 31.05 -20.49 37.46
CA ASN A 499 30.42 -20.30 38.78
C ASN A 499 29.84 -18.89 39.01
N GLU A 500 29.58 -18.12 37.95
CA GLU A 500 28.90 -16.83 38.06
C GLU A 500 27.40 -17.06 38.29
N LYS A 501 26.78 -16.31 39.22
CA LYS A 501 25.33 -16.38 39.41
C LYS A 501 24.62 -15.61 38.30
N ASN A 502 23.72 -16.28 37.59
CA ASN A 502 22.90 -15.71 36.54
C ASN A 502 22.10 -14.52 37.08
N ARG A 503 22.29 -13.33 36.50
CA ARG A 503 21.55 -12.11 36.84
C ARG A 503 21.70 -11.05 35.76
N LEU A 504 20.77 -10.11 35.78
CA LEU A 504 20.81 -8.89 35.01
C LEU A 504 21.01 -7.69 35.94
N GLU A 505 22.00 -6.85 35.61
CA GLU A 505 22.27 -5.60 36.31
C GLU A 505 22.07 -4.41 35.39
N TRP A 506 21.62 -3.30 35.99
CA TRP A 506 21.43 -2.03 35.32
C TRP A 506 22.50 -1.06 35.79
N VAL A 507 23.32 -0.57 34.88
CA VAL A 507 24.37 0.40 35.18
C VAL A 507 24.06 1.69 34.46
N ILE A 508 23.75 2.74 35.21
CA ILE A 508 23.60 4.08 34.65
C ILE A 508 24.98 4.72 34.51
N LEU A 509 25.30 5.14 33.30
CA LEU A 509 26.50 5.89 32.96
C LEU A 509 26.11 7.33 32.72
N GLN A 510 26.77 8.26 33.39
CA GLN A 510 26.66 9.68 33.11
C GLN A 510 27.79 10.08 32.16
N LYS A 511 27.49 10.90 31.15
CA LYS A 511 28.51 11.50 30.28
C LYS A 511 29.53 12.34 31.06
#